data_AF-A0A2N1UGD5-F1
#
_entry.id   AF-A0A2N1UGD5-F1
#
_cell.length_a   1.000
_cell.length_b   1.000
_cell.length_c   1.000
_cell.angle_alpha   90.00
_cell.angle_beta   90.00
_cell.angle_gamma   90.00
#
_symmetry.space_group_name_H-M   'P 1'
#
loop_
_entity.id
_entity.type
_entity.pdbx_description
1 polymer ?
#
loop_
_entity_poly.entity_id
_entity_poly.type
_entity_poly.pdbx_seq_one_letter_code
_entity_poly.pdbx_strand_id
1 'polypeptide(L)'
;MAFLSSARRLLAALAYVCTIAWIASVLAGCSAGQKGLLTITPEQYFYSAKESLETIDERNYEIRDLDEIIRILENSEKDAKKSDTIDKSRMYLVLANTLKARKLYQTALMKGEYVANRAEPFFVVNTKDVKETLRIANKWLRSCNAQFKTNALQPDLNFVRGLYLTQKMLTQHSRERKESMNEAVKALRRCLGQAPAFKADFRLFGRDQTVREVRMRLIETLALGGQQAEAYALLSEYSFAATRTAPGTVDIQDAAWNHMRGLTLAMMGRYEEAVEVLEKFKIIVPQDYPQVDEALWLLEGVFDQLANITGEDRYKMEARIVAALLKKLKGPFSKEQYSTAAHLYPRLMPGDNTFYEAATKFYQGRFAQTVELLEQLDNRGLMSSSNRISSRIMLVEALLYSGETITDDLLEEMVALGDKDSLSPIQSERIGYLLARYVMDADEKFSQRRIDHEGQSFIRSIAGKPWALGLVHQRGVVKRAKKPVRSRNLKEQDADEEVEREPGSLIAEIYANRVEDWVVSANMYLVTMPEIHLLGTGRIVGRESEGEGWVFKDDQIDAMRRRQRYLVIFEFDNSDGDKSLQGMLFKPR
;
A
#
# COMPACT_ATOMS: atom_id res chain seq x y z
N MET A 1 -18.01 -78.80 -51.54
CA MET A 1 -17.86 -77.49 -52.20
C MET A 1 -19.22 -76.83 -52.30
N ALA A 2 -19.60 -76.02 -51.32
CA ALA A 2 -20.85 -75.26 -51.37
C ALA A 2 -20.56 -73.89 -52.01
N PHE A 3 -21.02 -73.71 -53.25
CA PHE A 3 -20.99 -72.44 -53.96
C PHE A 3 -21.79 -71.40 -53.18
N LEU A 4 -21.10 -70.59 -52.36
CA LEU A 4 -21.63 -69.34 -51.86
C LEU A 4 -21.96 -68.46 -53.06
N SER A 5 -23.25 -68.20 -53.26
CA SER A 5 -23.79 -67.43 -54.37
C SER A 5 -23.07 -66.10 -54.53
N SER A 6 -22.86 -65.69 -55.77
CA SER A 6 -22.27 -64.40 -56.16
C SER A 6 -22.91 -63.22 -55.42
N ALA A 7 -24.21 -63.30 -55.12
CA ALA A 7 -24.93 -62.32 -54.31
C ALA A 7 -24.42 -62.18 -52.87
N ARG A 8 -24.04 -63.28 -52.18
CA ARG A 8 -23.47 -63.21 -50.82
C ARG A 8 -22.07 -62.62 -50.79
N ARG A 9 -21.27 -62.86 -51.83
CA ARG A 9 -19.94 -62.24 -51.96
C ARG A 9 -20.05 -60.74 -52.22
N LEU A 10 -21.04 -60.33 -53.01
CA LEU A 10 -21.32 -58.92 -53.30
C LEU A 10 -21.86 -58.18 -52.07
N LEU A 11 -22.73 -58.82 -51.28
CA LEU A 11 -23.21 -58.29 -49.99
C LEU A 11 -22.10 -58.19 -48.94
N ALA A 12 -21.20 -59.18 -48.86
CA ALA A 12 -20.05 -59.11 -47.98
C ALA A 12 -19.06 -58.01 -48.39
N ALA A 13 -18.84 -57.83 -49.70
CA ALA A 13 -18.02 -56.75 -50.23
C ALA A 13 -18.63 -55.37 -49.97
N LEU A 14 -19.95 -55.21 -50.15
CA LEU A 14 -20.68 -53.98 -49.83
C LEU A 14 -20.65 -53.68 -48.33
N ALA A 15 -20.83 -54.69 -47.48
CA ALA A 15 -20.70 -54.52 -46.03
C ALA A 15 -19.28 -54.08 -45.64
N TYR A 16 -18.25 -54.65 -46.28
CA TYR A 16 -16.85 -54.28 -46.05
C TYR A 16 -16.52 -52.85 -46.55
N VAL A 17 -17.09 -52.44 -47.68
CA VAL A 17 -16.95 -51.06 -48.18
C VAL A 17 -17.70 -50.08 -47.28
N CYS A 18 -18.88 -50.44 -46.78
CA CYS A 18 -19.63 -49.61 -45.83
C CYS A 18 -18.94 -49.51 -44.47
N THR A 19 -18.31 -50.57 -43.95
CA THR A 19 -17.53 -50.49 -42.71
C THR A 19 -16.26 -49.68 -42.90
N ILE A 20 -15.57 -49.79 -44.04
CA ILE A 20 -14.42 -48.93 -44.36
C ILE A 20 -14.86 -47.47 -44.51
N ALA A 21 -15.99 -47.19 -45.18
CA ALA A 21 -16.52 -45.85 -45.33
C ALA A 21 -16.98 -45.27 -43.98
N TRP A 22 -17.54 -46.10 -43.09
CA TRP A 22 -17.93 -45.68 -41.74
C TRP A 22 -16.71 -45.40 -40.86
N ILE A 23 -15.70 -46.28 -40.86
CA ILE A 23 -14.40 -46.04 -40.21
C ILE A 23 -13.72 -44.80 -40.79
N ALA A 24 -13.77 -44.61 -42.10
CA ALA A 24 -13.26 -43.41 -42.76
C ALA A 24 -14.06 -42.15 -42.40
N SER A 25 -15.37 -42.23 -42.14
CA SER A 25 -16.16 -41.09 -41.67
C SER A 25 -15.93 -40.74 -40.20
N VAL A 26 -15.69 -41.76 -39.35
CA VAL A 26 -15.28 -41.59 -37.94
C VAL A 26 -13.85 -41.05 -37.85
N LEU A 27 -12.98 -41.42 -38.80
CA LEU A 27 -11.61 -40.89 -38.92
C LEU A 27 -11.50 -39.60 -39.75
N ALA A 28 -12.46 -39.26 -40.61
CA ALA A 28 -12.51 -37.99 -41.35
C ALA A 28 -13.06 -36.84 -40.50
N GLY A 29 -13.73 -37.13 -39.38
CA GLY A 29 -13.87 -36.19 -38.27
C GLY A 29 -12.52 -35.83 -37.60
N CYS A 30 -11.46 -36.59 -37.92
CA CYS A 30 -10.07 -36.33 -37.56
C CYS A 30 -9.24 -35.95 -38.80
N SER A 31 -9.75 -35.06 -39.66
CA SER A 31 -8.92 -34.44 -40.69
C SER A 31 -7.86 -33.55 -40.03
N ALA A 32 -6.60 -33.90 -40.24
CA ALA A 32 -5.41 -33.20 -39.79
C ALA A 32 -5.34 -31.76 -40.34
N GLY A 33 -5.97 -30.82 -39.63
CA GLY A 33 -5.44 -29.47 -39.48
C GLY A 33 -4.38 -29.50 -38.39
N GLN A 34 -3.23 -28.87 -38.62
CA GLN A 34 -2.09 -28.78 -37.70
C GLN A 34 -2.48 -28.41 -36.24
N LYS A 35 -2.84 -29.40 -35.43
CA LYS A 35 -2.93 -29.32 -33.97
C LYS A 35 -2.16 -30.50 -33.42
N GLY A 36 -0.84 -30.34 -33.37
CA GLY A 36 0.04 -31.26 -32.67
C GLY A 36 -0.31 -31.31 -31.18
N LEU A 37 -0.09 -32.49 -30.59
CA LEU A 37 0.15 -32.77 -29.17
C LEU A 37 -0.42 -31.76 -28.16
N LEU A 38 -1.48 -32.15 -27.41
CA LEU A 38 -1.97 -31.48 -26.19
C LEU A 38 -1.67 -29.97 -26.16
N THR A 39 -2.35 -29.18 -27.01
CA THR A 39 -2.17 -27.72 -27.00
C THR A 39 -2.61 -27.18 -25.64
N ILE A 40 -1.61 -26.87 -24.79
CA ILE A 40 -1.82 -26.26 -23.48
C ILE A 40 -2.59 -24.95 -23.69
N THR A 41 -3.70 -24.79 -22.98
CA THR A 41 -4.51 -23.58 -23.06
C THR A 41 -3.83 -22.41 -22.33
N PRO A 42 -4.13 -21.15 -22.67
CA PRO A 42 -3.62 -19.98 -21.94
C PRO A 42 -3.92 -20.06 -20.43
N GLU A 43 -5.09 -20.58 -20.05
CA GLU A 43 -5.45 -20.81 -18.65
C GLU A 43 -4.54 -21.83 -17.98
N GLN A 44 -4.20 -22.93 -18.67
CA GLN A 44 -3.25 -23.91 -18.14
C GLN A 44 -1.84 -23.34 -18.01
N TYR A 45 -1.38 -22.49 -18.94
CA TYR A 45 -0.12 -21.76 -18.78
C TYR A 45 -0.16 -20.85 -17.55
N PHE A 46 -1.23 -20.09 -17.37
CA PHE A 46 -1.40 -19.23 -16.21
C PHE A 46 -1.37 -20.02 -14.89
N TYR A 47 -2.19 -21.07 -14.76
CA TYR A 47 -2.27 -21.84 -13.52
C TYR A 47 -0.98 -22.60 -13.21
N SER A 48 -0.27 -23.08 -14.23
CA SER A 48 1.07 -23.66 -14.06
C SER A 48 2.06 -22.62 -13.51
N ALA A 49 2.10 -21.42 -14.08
CA ALA A 49 2.97 -20.35 -13.58
C ALA A 49 2.57 -19.87 -12.18
N LYS A 50 1.27 -19.81 -11.88
CA LYS A 50 0.72 -19.51 -10.55
C LYS A 50 1.23 -20.53 -9.54
N GLU A 51 1.04 -21.82 -9.80
CA GLU A 51 1.49 -22.89 -8.93
C GLU A 51 3.01 -22.87 -8.69
N SER A 52 3.79 -22.65 -9.75
CA SER A 52 5.25 -22.49 -9.62
C SER A 52 5.64 -21.30 -8.74
N LEU A 53 4.96 -20.16 -8.87
CA LEU A 53 5.22 -18.99 -8.02
C LEU A 53 4.80 -19.22 -6.56
N GLU A 54 3.69 -19.94 -6.34
CA GLU A 54 3.14 -20.19 -5.01
C GLU A 54 3.93 -21.24 -4.23
N THR A 55 4.62 -22.16 -4.92
CA THR A 55 5.39 -23.25 -4.30
C THR A 55 6.88 -22.96 -4.17
N ILE A 56 7.35 -21.84 -4.73
CA ILE A 56 8.76 -21.46 -4.69
C ILE A 56 9.22 -21.17 -3.25
N ASP A 57 10.41 -21.64 -2.89
CA ASP A 57 10.99 -21.42 -1.56
C ASP A 57 11.49 -19.97 -1.43
N GLU A 58 10.87 -19.18 -0.53
CA GLU A 58 11.23 -17.78 -0.26
C GLU A 58 12.72 -17.58 -0.01
N ARG A 59 13.34 -18.55 0.66
CA ARG A 59 14.73 -18.44 1.11
C ARG A 59 15.71 -18.71 -0.04
N ASN A 60 15.43 -19.73 -0.85
CA ASN A 60 16.41 -20.34 -1.74
C ASN A 60 16.17 -20.09 -3.23
N TYR A 61 15.08 -19.43 -3.62
CA TYR A 61 14.81 -19.21 -5.04
C TYR A 61 15.89 -18.41 -5.76
N GLU A 62 16.11 -18.78 -7.03
CA GLU A 62 17.02 -18.12 -7.95
C GLU A 62 16.28 -17.18 -8.92
N ILE A 63 17.03 -16.28 -9.55
CA ILE A 63 16.48 -15.39 -10.59
C ILE A 63 15.98 -16.20 -11.80
N ARG A 64 16.61 -17.34 -12.10
CA ARG A 64 16.24 -18.22 -13.20
C ARG A 64 14.82 -18.78 -13.03
N ASP A 65 14.44 -19.14 -11.81
CA ASP A 65 13.12 -19.67 -11.50
C ASP A 65 12.04 -18.63 -11.85
N LEU A 66 12.28 -17.36 -11.49
CA LEU A 66 11.39 -16.26 -11.84
C LEU A 66 11.37 -15.96 -13.34
N ASP A 67 12.49 -16.11 -14.04
CA ASP A 67 12.56 -15.92 -15.49
C ASP A 67 11.73 -16.97 -16.26
N GLU A 68 11.72 -18.21 -15.79
CA GLU A 68 10.86 -19.27 -16.35
C GLU A 68 9.38 -18.95 -16.14
N ILE A 69 8.99 -18.57 -14.91
CA ILE A 69 7.62 -18.15 -14.58
C ILE A 69 7.19 -16.97 -15.45
N ILE A 70 8.03 -15.94 -15.60
CA ILE A 70 7.75 -14.78 -16.44
C ILE A 70 7.53 -15.20 -17.90
N ARG A 71 8.38 -16.08 -18.44
CA ARG A 71 8.24 -16.57 -19.81
C ARG A 71 6.91 -17.28 -20.04
N ILE A 72 6.48 -18.12 -19.09
CA ILE A 72 5.20 -18.84 -19.16
C ILE A 72 4.03 -17.85 -19.10
N LEU A 73 4.08 -16.87 -18.20
CA LEU A 73 3.04 -15.83 -18.08
C LEU A 73 2.93 -14.95 -19.33
N GLU A 74 4.04 -14.62 -19.99
CA GLU A 74 4.00 -13.87 -21.26
C GLU A 74 3.30 -14.65 -22.38
N ASN A 75 3.49 -15.98 -22.43
CA ASN A 75 2.79 -16.82 -23.40
C ASN A 75 1.29 -16.91 -23.07
N SER A 76 0.95 -17.04 -21.78
CA SER A 76 -0.44 -16.98 -21.31
C SER A 76 -1.13 -15.68 -21.74
N GLU A 77 -0.49 -14.52 -21.55
CA GLU A 77 -1.08 -13.23 -21.91
C GLU A 77 -1.29 -13.07 -23.42
N LYS A 78 -0.31 -13.49 -24.24
CA LYS A 78 -0.36 -13.38 -25.70
C LYS A 78 -1.46 -14.24 -26.32
N ASP A 79 -1.64 -15.46 -25.81
CA ASP A 79 -2.56 -16.43 -26.39
C ASP A 79 -3.97 -16.33 -25.78
N ALA A 80 -4.14 -15.60 -24.66
CA ALA A 80 -5.41 -15.44 -23.98
C ALA A 80 -6.41 -14.59 -24.79
N LYS A 81 -7.66 -15.05 -24.80
CA LYS A 81 -8.81 -14.33 -25.37
C LYS A 81 -9.79 -13.80 -24.32
N LYS A 82 -9.79 -14.41 -23.13
CA LYS A 82 -10.65 -14.00 -22.00
C LYS A 82 -10.00 -12.85 -21.25
N SER A 83 -10.76 -11.80 -20.95
CA SER A 83 -10.26 -10.63 -20.22
C SER A 83 -9.73 -10.98 -18.83
N ASP A 84 -10.38 -11.91 -18.12
CA ASP A 84 -9.92 -12.36 -16.80
C ASP A 84 -8.51 -12.97 -16.84
N THR A 85 -8.25 -13.87 -17.79
CA THR A 85 -6.93 -14.50 -17.96
C THR A 85 -5.86 -13.48 -18.36
N ILE A 86 -6.22 -12.49 -19.19
CA ILE A 86 -5.32 -11.40 -19.59
C ILE A 86 -4.97 -10.54 -18.36
N ASP A 87 -5.97 -10.10 -17.60
CA ASP A 87 -5.81 -9.24 -16.42
C ASP A 87 -4.98 -9.94 -15.34
N LYS A 88 -5.27 -11.23 -15.05
CA LYS A 88 -4.49 -12.06 -14.14
C LYS A 88 -3.04 -12.24 -14.61
N SER A 89 -2.83 -12.59 -15.88
CA SER A 89 -1.48 -12.79 -16.43
C SER A 89 -0.65 -11.50 -16.34
N ARG A 90 -1.22 -10.35 -16.69
CA ARG A 90 -0.55 -9.03 -16.59
C ARG A 90 -0.22 -8.67 -15.14
N MET A 91 -1.15 -8.88 -14.20
CA MET A 91 -0.92 -8.64 -12.78
C MET A 91 0.23 -9.51 -12.25
N TYR A 92 0.23 -10.81 -12.57
CA TYR A 92 1.29 -11.74 -12.17
C TYR A 92 2.63 -11.39 -12.83
N LEU A 93 2.64 -10.88 -14.07
CA LEU A 93 3.85 -10.37 -14.70
C LEU A 93 4.44 -9.17 -13.94
N VAL A 94 3.60 -8.25 -13.46
CA VAL A 94 4.06 -7.15 -12.59
C VAL A 94 4.66 -7.72 -11.30
N LEU A 95 3.95 -8.67 -10.67
CA LEU A 95 4.38 -9.30 -9.42
C LEU A 95 5.72 -10.05 -9.57
N ALA A 96 5.83 -10.96 -10.53
CA ALA A 96 7.04 -11.76 -10.75
C ALA A 96 8.26 -10.89 -11.10
N ASN A 97 8.09 -9.87 -11.96
CA ASN A 97 9.16 -8.91 -12.24
C ASN A 97 9.53 -8.07 -11.00
N THR A 98 8.56 -7.73 -10.14
CA THR A 98 8.82 -7.01 -8.89
C THR A 98 9.60 -7.88 -7.89
N LEU A 99 9.25 -9.16 -7.75
CA LEU A 99 9.98 -10.12 -6.92
C LEU A 99 11.41 -10.34 -7.45
N LYS A 100 11.57 -10.44 -8.78
CA LYS A 100 12.89 -10.50 -9.42
C LYS A 100 13.71 -9.26 -9.11
N ALA A 101 13.11 -8.06 -9.22
CA ALA A 101 13.78 -6.81 -8.86
C ALA A 101 14.16 -6.76 -7.38
N ARG A 102 13.32 -7.26 -6.47
CA ARG A 102 13.63 -7.37 -5.03
C ARG A 102 14.84 -8.27 -4.78
N LYS A 103 14.90 -9.46 -5.39
CA LYS A 103 16.03 -10.39 -5.25
C LYS A 103 17.33 -9.80 -5.78
N LEU A 104 17.27 -9.13 -6.94
CA LEU A 104 18.39 -8.40 -7.52
C LEU A 104 18.86 -7.27 -6.60
N TYR A 105 17.93 -6.51 -6.03
CA TYR A 105 18.23 -5.44 -5.10
C TYR A 105 18.89 -5.95 -3.82
N GLN A 106 18.36 -7.02 -3.21
CA GLN A 106 18.98 -7.68 -2.05
C GLN A 106 20.41 -8.12 -2.36
N THR A 107 20.63 -8.75 -3.52
CA THR A 107 21.97 -9.19 -3.95
C THR A 107 22.92 -8.01 -4.17
N ALA A 108 22.42 -6.93 -4.77
CA ALA A 108 23.20 -5.70 -4.98
C ALA A 108 23.53 -5.00 -3.66
N LEU A 109 22.61 -5.05 -2.70
CA LEU A 109 22.77 -4.45 -1.38
C LEU A 109 23.89 -5.12 -0.59
N MET A 110 24.00 -6.45 -0.63
CA MET A 110 25.11 -7.15 0.03
C MET A 110 26.48 -6.84 -0.60
N LYS A 111 26.51 -6.48 -1.88
CA LYS A 111 27.72 -6.18 -2.66
C LYS A 111 28.04 -4.69 -2.79
N GLY A 112 27.27 -3.82 -2.14
CA GLY A 112 27.51 -2.38 -2.23
C GLY A 112 28.84 -1.98 -1.62
N GLU A 113 29.37 -0.82 -2.03
CA GLU A 113 30.66 -0.31 -1.60
C GLU A 113 30.51 1.04 -0.92
N TYR A 114 31.32 1.29 0.12
CA TYR A 114 31.44 2.61 0.72
C TYR A 114 32.38 3.48 -0.12
N VAL A 115 31.85 4.53 -0.73
CA VAL A 115 32.65 5.45 -1.55
C VAL A 115 33.22 6.54 -0.64
N ALA A 116 34.54 6.55 -0.48
CA ALA A 116 35.29 7.44 0.42
C ALA A 116 35.62 8.84 -0.16
N ASN A 117 35.09 9.21 -1.33
CA ASN A 117 35.42 10.47 -2.02
C ASN A 117 34.81 11.74 -1.35
N ARG A 118 34.27 11.62 -0.14
CA ARG A 118 33.73 12.72 0.66
C ARG A 118 34.22 12.58 2.09
N ALA A 119 34.14 13.66 2.87
CA ALA A 119 34.52 13.68 4.29
C ALA A 119 33.83 12.57 5.12
N GLU A 120 32.69 12.07 4.65
CA GLU A 120 32.02 10.89 5.20
C GLU A 120 31.73 9.86 4.08
N PRO A 121 32.12 8.58 4.26
CA PRO A 121 31.82 7.52 3.30
C PRO A 121 30.32 7.31 3.16
N PHE A 122 29.81 7.17 1.93
CA PHE A 122 28.41 6.81 1.69
C PHE A 122 28.32 5.46 0.97
N PHE A 123 27.36 4.64 1.39
CA PHE A 123 27.14 3.32 0.81
C PHE A 123 26.41 3.43 -0.52
N VAL A 124 27.01 2.88 -1.58
CA VAL A 124 26.45 2.92 -2.94
C VAL A 124 26.08 1.52 -3.38
N VAL A 125 24.82 1.38 -3.81
CA VAL A 125 24.28 0.14 -4.38
C VAL A 125 24.14 0.31 -5.88
N ASN A 126 24.67 -0.65 -6.65
CA ASN A 126 24.44 -0.69 -8.09
C ASN A 126 23.01 -1.14 -8.38
N THR A 127 22.16 -0.21 -8.81
CA THR A 127 20.73 -0.45 -9.06
C THR A 127 20.38 -0.55 -10.54
N LYS A 128 21.36 -0.66 -11.45
CA LYS A 128 21.12 -0.66 -12.91
C LYS A 128 20.16 -1.78 -13.34
N ASP A 129 20.49 -3.03 -12.99
CA ASP A 129 19.72 -4.20 -13.40
C ASP A 129 18.34 -4.25 -12.71
N VAL A 130 18.28 -3.71 -11.48
CA VAL A 130 17.03 -3.55 -10.72
C VAL A 130 16.10 -2.58 -11.46
N LYS A 131 16.62 -1.42 -11.89
CA LYS A 131 15.85 -0.41 -12.64
C LYS A 131 15.36 -0.93 -13.98
N GLU A 132 16.18 -1.71 -14.68
CA GLU A 132 15.78 -2.35 -15.94
C GLU A 132 14.62 -3.34 -15.73
N THR A 133 14.70 -4.18 -14.70
CA THR A 133 13.63 -5.11 -14.34
C THR A 133 12.35 -4.37 -13.95
N LEU A 134 12.46 -3.29 -13.16
CA LEU A 134 11.33 -2.43 -12.79
C LEU A 134 10.72 -1.68 -13.99
N ARG A 135 11.50 -1.41 -15.04
CA ARG A 135 10.98 -0.84 -16.30
C ARG A 135 10.06 -1.83 -17.00
N ILE A 136 10.42 -3.12 -17.00
CA ILE A 136 9.60 -4.20 -17.55
C ILE A 136 8.31 -4.35 -16.72
N ALA A 137 8.41 -4.35 -15.39
CA ALA A 137 7.23 -4.37 -14.52
C ALA A 137 6.30 -3.16 -14.79
N ASN A 138 6.85 -1.96 -14.97
CA ASN A 138 6.06 -0.76 -15.27
C ASN A 138 5.29 -0.87 -16.60
N LYS A 139 5.89 -1.52 -17.61
CA LYS A 139 5.22 -1.76 -18.91
C LYS A 139 3.91 -2.51 -18.68
N TRP A 140 3.96 -3.60 -17.92
CA TRP A 140 2.79 -4.41 -17.60
C TRP A 140 1.80 -3.67 -16.70
N LEU A 141 2.28 -2.92 -15.71
CA LEU A 141 1.43 -2.13 -14.82
C LEU A 141 0.64 -1.05 -15.59
N ARG A 142 1.24 -0.41 -16.60
CA ARG A 142 0.53 0.52 -17.50
C ARG A 142 -0.54 -0.18 -18.32
N SER A 143 -0.27 -1.40 -18.79
CA SER A 143 -1.28 -2.21 -19.48
C SER A 143 -2.45 -2.55 -18.58
N CYS A 144 -2.20 -2.88 -17.30
CA CYS A 144 -3.26 -3.04 -16.30
C CYS A 144 -4.05 -1.72 -16.18
N ASN A 145 -3.41 -0.61 -15.82
CA ASN A 145 -4.11 0.67 -15.60
C ASN A 145 -4.95 1.16 -16.80
N ALA A 146 -4.59 0.77 -18.03
CA ALA A 146 -5.31 1.18 -19.24
C ALA A 146 -6.47 0.24 -19.64
N GLN A 147 -6.39 -1.05 -19.30
CA GLN A 147 -7.28 -2.09 -19.86
C GLN A 147 -7.80 -3.09 -18.84
N PHE A 148 -7.60 -2.86 -17.54
CA PHE A 148 -8.13 -3.74 -16.49
C PHE A 148 -9.66 -3.69 -16.47
N LYS A 149 -10.30 -4.84 -16.69
CA LYS A 149 -11.77 -4.97 -16.71
C LYS A 149 -12.31 -5.70 -15.50
N THR A 150 -11.50 -6.51 -14.84
CA THR A 150 -11.93 -7.35 -13.73
C THR A 150 -11.92 -6.60 -12.40
N ASN A 151 -13.05 -5.96 -12.05
CA ASN A 151 -13.20 -5.20 -10.79
C ASN A 151 -12.89 -6.02 -9.53
N ALA A 152 -13.18 -7.32 -9.52
CA ALA A 152 -12.89 -8.20 -8.38
C ALA A 152 -11.40 -8.32 -8.05
N LEU A 153 -10.51 -8.10 -9.03
CA LEU A 153 -9.05 -8.15 -8.86
C LEU A 153 -8.43 -6.78 -8.55
N GLN A 154 -9.25 -5.73 -8.41
CA GLN A 154 -8.76 -4.38 -8.15
C GLN A 154 -7.99 -4.26 -6.81
N PRO A 155 -8.40 -4.92 -5.71
CA PRO A 155 -7.61 -4.97 -4.48
C PRO A 155 -6.25 -5.66 -4.68
N ASP A 156 -6.21 -6.80 -5.37
CA ASP A 156 -4.98 -7.55 -5.69
C ASP A 156 -4.01 -6.69 -6.52
N LEU A 157 -4.54 -5.99 -7.54
CA LEU A 157 -3.76 -5.07 -8.35
C LEU A 157 -3.19 -3.91 -7.52
N ASN A 158 -3.96 -3.38 -6.58
CA ASN A 158 -3.49 -2.33 -5.66
C ASN A 158 -2.39 -2.84 -4.72
N PHE A 159 -2.49 -4.08 -4.23
CA PHE A 159 -1.43 -4.72 -3.44
C PHE A 159 -0.15 -4.90 -4.27
N VAL A 160 -0.25 -5.47 -5.47
CA VAL A 160 0.89 -5.67 -6.39
C VAL A 160 1.52 -4.32 -6.79
N ARG A 161 0.69 -3.29 -7.05
CA ARG A 161 1.15 -1.94 -7.32
C ARG A 161 1.91 -1.35 -6.13
N GLY A 162 1.43 -1.59 -4.91
CA GLY A 162 2.12 -1.24 -3.67
C GLY A 162 3.53 -1.83 -3.64
N LEU A 163 3.66 -3.14 -3.81
CA LEU A 163 4.95 -3.85 -3.83
C LEU A 163 5.90 -3.29 -4.89
N TYR A 164 5.39 -3.05 -6.12
CA TYR A 164 6.16 -2.48 -7.21
C TYR A 164 6.71 -1.09 -6.84
N LEU A 165 5.86 -0.21 -6.31
CA LEU A 165 6.23 1.16 -5.98
C LEU A 165 7.18 1.22 -4.78
N THR A 166 7.03 0.34 -3.80
CA THR A 166 7.97 0.18 -2.68
C THR A 166 9.36 -0.20 -3.21
N GLN A 167 9.45 -1.19 -4.10
CA GLN A 167 10.75 -1.56 -4.69
C GLN A 167 11.33 -0.46 -5.58
N LYS A 168 10.48 0.25 -6.33
CA LYS A 168 10.87 1.39 -7.16
C LYS A 168 11.46 2.52 -6.32
N MET A 169 10.80 2.86 -5.21
CA MET A 169 11.26 3.88 -4.25
C MET A 169 12.70 3.64 -3.80
N LEU A 170 13.08 2.39 -3.52
CA LEU A 170 14.43 2.04 -3.05
C LEU A 170 15.54 2.31 -4.09
N THR A 171 15.19 2.41 -5.37
CA THR A 171 16.15 2.67 -6.45
C THR A 171 16.26 4.15 -6.84
N GLN A 172 15.42 5.00 -6.27
CA GLN A 172 15.28 6.41 -6.62
C GLN A 172 15.84 7.34 -5.53
N HIS A 173 16.03 8.60 -5.88
CA HIS A 173 16.57 9.62 -4.97
C HIS A 173 15.62 10.82 -4.85
N SER A 174 15.69 11.50 -3.70
CA SER A 174 15.05 12.78 -3.42
C SER A 174 13.54 12.81 -3.77
N ARG A 175 13.15 13.62 -4.77
CA ARG A 175 11.74 13.88 -5.11
C ARG A 175 11.05 12.65 -5.69
N GLU A 176 11.70 11.94 -6.61
CA GLU A 176 11.11 10.75 -7.23
C GLU A 176 10.86 9.64 -6.20
N ARG A 177 11.80 9.48 -5.26
CA ARG A 177 11.66 8.55 -4.14
C ARG A 177 10.39 8.87 -3.34
N LYS A 178 10.19 10.14 -3.00
CA LYS A 178 9.01 10.60 -2.27
C LYS A 178 7.70 10.40 -3.05
N GLU A 179 7.71 10.67 -4.35
CA GLU A 179 6.54 10.46 -5.20
C GLU A 179 6.16 8.96 -5.26
N SER A 180 7.14 8.08 -5.48
CA SER A 180 6.92 6.63 -5.45
C SER A 180 6.46 6.13 -4.07
N MET A 181 7.02 6.65 -2.98
CA MET A 181 6.57 6.36 -1.61
C MET A 181 5.10 6.74 -1.42
N ASN A 182 4.73 7.97 -1.79
CA ASN A 182 3.37 8.47 -1.63
C ASN A 182 2.36 7.65 -2.45
N GLU A 183 2.73 7.24 -3.66
CA GLU A 183 1.88 6.36 -4.47
C GLU A 183 1.78 4.95 -3.90
N ALA A 184 2.87 4.40 -3.33
CA ALA A 184 2.88 3.09 -2.69
C ALA A 184 1.94 3.07 -1.48
N VAL A 185 2.03 4.08 -0.61
CA VAL A 185 1.15 4.25 0.55
C VAL A 185 -0.31 4.31 0.11
N LYS A 186 -0.63 5.11 -0.91
CA LYS A 186 -2.01 5.21 -1.44
C LYS A 186 -2.50 3.89 -2.03
N ALA A 187 -1.67 3.15 -2.75
CA ALA A 187 -2.05 1.86 -3.33
C ALA A 187 -2.36 0.82 -2.24
N LEU A 188 -1.50 0.72 -1.22
CA LEU A 188 -1.70 -0.21 -0.10
C LEU A 188 -2.92 0.19 0.75
N ARG A 189 -3.12 1.50 1.00
CA ARG A 189 -4.32 2.00 1.68
C ARG A 189 -5.60 1.70 0.91
N ARG A 190 -5.60 1.84 -0.42
CA ARG A 190 -6.73 1.44 -1.27
C ARG A 190 -7.00 -0.06 -1.23
N CYS A 191 -5.96 -0.89 -1.19
CA CYS A 191 -6.13 -2.33 -1.02
C CYS A 191 -6.87 -2.66 0.28
N LEU A 192 -6.47 -2.03 1.40
CA LEU A 192 -7.11 -2.23 2.70
C LEU A 192 -8.56 -1.72 2.72
N GLY A 193 -8.84 -0.59 2.08
CA GLY A 193 -10.19 -0.03 2.02
C GLY A 193 -11.14 -0.82 1.10
N GLN A 194 -10.68 -1.22 -0.08
CA GLN A 194 -11.53 -1.92 -1.06
C GLN A 194 -11.91 -3.33 -0.61
N ALA A 195 -11.08 -3.97 0.20
CA ALA A 195 -11.31 -5.31 0.70
C ALA A 195 -10.92 -5.41 2.19
N PRO A 196 -11.84 -5.11 3.12
CA PRO A 196 -11.56 -5.21 4.55
C PRO A 196 -11.26 -6.63 5.02
N ALA A 197 -11.80 -7.63 4.31
CA ALA A 197 -11.48 -9.05 4.46
C ALA A 197 -10.45 -9.53 3.42
N PHE A 198 -9.52 -8.67 3.01
CA PHE A 198 -8.59 -8.96 1.93
C PHE A 198 -7.89 -10.30 2.13
N LYS A 199 -8.04 -11.15 1.11
CA LYS A 199 -7.26 -12.35 0.89
C LYS A 199 -6.97 -12.39 -0.60
N ALA A 200 -5.70 -12.27 -0.97
CA ALA A 200 -5.31 -12.27 -2.37
C ALA A 200 -5.72 -13.59 -3.04
N ASP A 201 -6.01 -13.55 -4.36
CA ASP A 201 -6.20 -14.77 -5.16
C ASP A 201 -4.91 -15.60 -5.27
N PHE A 202 -3.78 -15.06 -4.81
CA PHE A 202 -2.47 -15.68 -4.92
C PHE A 202 -1.75 -15.85 -3.60
N ARG A 203 -0.90 -16.87 -3.53
CA ARG A 203 0.07 -17.03 -2.45
C ARG A 203 1.43 -16.48 -2.86
N LEU A 204 2.19 -15.98 -1.90
CA LEU A 204 3.60 -15.69 -2.08
C LEU A 204 4.38 -16.67 -1.23
N PHE A 205 5.20 -17.50 -1.88
CA PHE A 205 6.06 -18.47 -1.18
C PHE A 205 5.29 -19.35 -0.18
N GLY A 206 4.14 -19.88 -0.62
CA GLY A 206 3.26 -20.73 0.18
C GLY A 206 2.37 -20.00 1.18
N ARG A 207 2.50 -18.67 1.31
CA ARG A 207 1.77 -17.87 2.30
C ARG A 207 0.62 -17.10 1.67
N ASP A 208 -0.57 -17.25 2.28
CA ASP A 208 -1.73 -16.41 1.97
C ASP A 208 -1.38 -14.95 2.25
N GLN A 209 -1.74 -14.05 1.33
CA GLN A 209 -1.59 -12.61 1.54
C GLN A 209 -2.91 -12.05 2.05
N THR A 210 -2.94 -11.66 3.32
CA THR A 210 -4.12 -11.15 4.01
C THR A 210 -3.96 -9.66 4.34
N VAL A 211 -4.99 -9.08 4.97
CA VAL A 211 -4.96 -7.73 5.54
C VAL A 211 -3.70 -7.48 6.38
N ARG A 212 -3.24 -8.49 7.14
CA ARG A 212 -2.04 -8.38 7.98
C ARG A 212 -0.79 -8.15 7.13
N GLU A 213 -0.60 -8.91 6.06
CA GLU A 213 0.52 -8.76 5.14
C GLU A 213 0.50 -7.40 4.43
N VAL A 214 -0.68 -6.92 4.01
CA VAL A 214 -0.81 -5.59 3.39
C VAL A 214 -0.39 -4.48 4.38
N ARG A 215 -0.84 -4.57 5.64
CA ARG A 215 -0.42 -3.63 6.70
C ARG A 215 1.09 -3.70 6.96
N MET A 216 1.67 -4.90 7.00
CA MET A 216 3.12 -5.08 7.15
C MET A 216 3.91 -4.45 6.00
N ARG A 217 3.44 -4.58 4.76
CA ARG A 217 4.05 -3.91 3.59
C ARG A 217 3.89 -2.39 3.63
N LEU A 218 2.78 -1.89 4.16
CA LEU A 218 2.59 -0.45 4.37
C LEU A 218 3.61 0.09 5.39
N ILE A 219 3.81 -0.63 6.50
CA ILE A 219 4.79 -0.28 7.54
C ILE A 219 6.22 -0.31 6.97
N GLU A 220 6.60 -1.37 6.26
CA GLU A 220 7.91 -1.49 5.58
C GLU A 220 8.15 -0.29 4.64
N THR A 221 7.13 0.08 3.87
CA THR A 221 7.19 1.21 2.93
C THR A 221 7.39 2.55 3.65
N LEU A 222 6.69 2.76 4.78
CA LEU A 222 6.81 3.99 5.56
C LEU A 222 8.16 4.08 6.27
N ALA A 223 8.62 2.98 6.88
CA ALA A 223 9.92 2.90 7.55
C ALA A 223 11.06 3.22 6.57
N LEU A 224 11.11 2.48 5.45
CA LEU A 224 12.10 2.70 4.39
C LEU A 224 11.89 4.02 3.64
N GLY A 225 10.69 4.61 3.69
CA GLY A 225 10.36 5.89 3.08
C GLY A 225 10.81 7.12 3.87
N GLY A 226 11.26 6.95 5.12
CA GLY A 226 11.60 8.06 6.02
C GLY A 226 10.39 8.64 6.76
N GLN A 227 9.33 7.85 6.95
CA GLN A 227 8.15 8.16 7.77
C GLN A 227 8.07 7.20 8.96
N GLN A 228 9.17 7.06 9.70
CA GLN A 228 9.34 6.04 10.73
C GLN A 228 8.35 6.20 11.88
N ALA A 229 8.01 7.43 12.27
CA ALA A 229 7.02 7.69 13.32
C ALA A 229 5.63 7.16 12.94
N GLU A 230 5.23 7.27 11.67
CA GLU A 230 3.96 6.73 11.18
C GLU A 230 4.00 5.20 11.01
N ALA A 231 5.17 4.64 10.64
CA ALA A 231 5.38 3.19 10.63
C ALA A 231 5.22 2.60 12.05
N TYR A 232 5.85 3.24 13.05
CA TYR A 232 5.75 2.84 14.46
C TYR A 232 4.32 2.98 15.01
N ALA A 233 3.62 4.02 14.58
CA ALA A 233 2.23 4.27 14.93
C ALA A 233 1.32 3.11 14.54
N LEU A 234 1.44 2.63 13.30
CA LEU A 234 0.69 1.48 12.79
C LEU A 234 1.08 0.18 13.52
N LEU A 235 2.36 -0.01 13.86
CA LEU A 235 2.81 -1.15 14.66
C LEU A 235 2.22 -1.15 16.07
N SER A 236 2.01 0.02 16.65
CA SER A 236 1.48 0.19 18.01
C SER A 236 -0.04 0.10 18.10
N GLU A 237 -0.74 -0.10 16.98
CA GLU A 237 -2.19 -0.33 17.00
C GLU A 237 -2.50 -1.66 17.68
N TYR A 238 -3.34 -1.64 18.72
CA TYR A 238 -3.64 -2.82 19.54
C TYR A 238 -4.20 -4.01 18.74
N SER A 239 -5.05 -3.74 17.74
CA SER A 239 -5.66 -4.78 16.88
C SER A 239 -4.63 -5.49 15.99
N PHE A 240 -3.44 -4.91 15.85
CA PHE A 240 -2.37 -5.36 14.97
C PHE A 240 -1.12 -5.80 15.74
N ALA A 241 -0.96 -5.33 16.98
CA ALA A 241 0.13 -5.69 17.86
C ALA A 241 0.16 -7.21 18.10
N ALA A 242 1.37 -7.75 18.23
CA ALA A 242 1.58 -9.15 18.60
C ALA A 242 0.77 -9.52 19.85
N THR A 243 0.15 -10.70 19.83
CA THR A 243 -0.54 -11.22 21.02
C THR A 243 0.52 -11.36 22.11
N ARG A 244 0.29 -10.79 23.31
CA ARG A 244 1.31 -10.86 24.38
C ARG A 244 1.58 -12.33 24.75
N THR A 245 2.62 -12.91 24.18
CA THR A 245 3.19 -14.17 24.67
C THR A 245 4.06 -13.91 25.90
N ALA A 246 4.29 -14.96 26.68
CA ALA A 246 5.15 -14.91 27.86
C ALA A 246 6.55 -14.37 27.52
N PRO A 247 7.23 -13.67 28.46
CA PRO A 247 8.58 -13.14 28.26
C PRO A 247 9.54 -14.22 27.74
N GLY A 248 10.30 -13.90 26.69
CA GLY A 248 11.30 -14.82 26.11
C GLY A 248 10.78 -15.78 25.03
N THR A 249 9.51 -15.68 24.63
CA THR A 249 8.95 -16.47 23.50
C THR A 249 8.45 -15.56 22.39
N VAL A 250 8.78 -15.89 21.14
CA VAL A 250 8.07 -15.38 19.96
C VAL A 250 7.06 -16.45 19.61
N ASP A 251 5.77 -16.13 19.62
CA ASP A 251 4.85 -16.94 18.83
C ASP A 251 5.37 -16.90 17.40
N ILE A 252 5.61 -18.05 16.77
CA ILE A 252 6.09 -18.14 15.38
C ILE A 252 5.18 -17.28 14.46
N GLN A 253 3.90 -17.14 14.80
CA GLN A 253 2.92 -16.31 14.10
C GLN A 253 3.21 -14.79 14.17
N ASP A 254 3.96 -14.34 15.17
CA ASP A 254 4.35 -12.94 15.38
C ASP A 254 5.79 -12.63 14.92
N ALA A 255 6.52 -13.61 14.36
CA ALA A 255 7.88 -13.39 13.87
C ALA A 255 7.94 -12.26 12.83
N ALA A 256 7.04 -12.24 11.84
CA ALA A 256 7.00 -11.16 10.85
C ALA A 256 6.81 -9.78 11.51
N TRP A 257 5.88 -9.67 12.46
CA TRP A 257 5.61 -8.42 13.18
C TRP A 257 6.81 -7.95 13.99
N ASN A 258 7.45 -8.86 14.75
CA ASN A 258 8.67 -8.55 15.51
C ASN A 258 9.81 -8.12 14.60
N HIS A 259 9.96 -8.74 13.42
CA HIS A 259 10.96 -8.32 12.44
C HIS A 259 10.72 -6.88 11.99
N MET A 260 9.49 -6.51 11.60
CA MET A 260 9.19 -5.14 11.18
C MET A 260 9.27 -4.13 12.32
N ARG A 261 8.91 -4.53 13.55
CA ARG A 261 9.10 -3.69 14.73
C ARG A 261 10.58 -3.41 14.99
N GLY A 262 11.41 -4.45 14.93
CA GLY A 262 12.86 -4.32 15.06
C GLY A 262 13.47 -3.40 13.99
N LEU A 263 13.09 -3.59 12.72
CA LEU A 263 13.49 -2.71 11.62
C LEU A 263 13.08 -1.26 11.89
N THR A 264 11.82 -1.02 12.25
CA THR A 264 11.28 0.33 12.46
C THR A 264 11.98 1.04 13.63
N LEU A 265 12.17 0.35 14.76
CA LEU A 265 12.90 0.88 15.91
C LEU A 265 14.35 1.21 15.57
N ALA A 266 15.03 0.34 14.83
CA ALA A 266 16.39 0.59 14.37
C ALA A 266 16.47 1.79 13.43
N MET A 267 15.49 1.96 12.52
CA MET A 267 15.41 3.14 11.64
C MET A 267 15.04 4.44 12.40
N MET A 268 14.42 4.34 13.57
CA MET A 268 14.21 5.44 14.51
C MET A 268 15.42 5.68 15.43
N GLY A 269 16.51 4.91 15.29
CA GLY A 269 17.69 4.95 16.16
C GLY A 269 17.45 4.50 17.59
N ARG A 270 16.32 3.86 17.88
CA ARG A 270 16.02 3.23 19.18
C ARG A 270 16.67 1.86 19.23
N TYR A 271 18.00 1.86 19.17
CA TYR A 271 18.79 0.66 18.97
C TYR A 271 18.65 -0.35 20.12
N GLU A 272 18.59 0.11 21.38
CA GLU A 272 18.41 -0.78 22.54
C GLU A 272 17.07 -1.52 22.48
N GLU A 273 15.97 -0.83 22.20
CA GLU A 273 14.66 -1.48 22.01
C GLU A 273 14.63 -2.37 20.77
N ALA A 274 15.35 -2.00 19.71
CA ALA A 274 15.49 -2.85 18.53
C ALA A 274 16.20 -4.17 18.87
N VAL A 275 17.25 -4.13 19.72
CA VAL A 275 17.92 -5.32 20.25
C VAL A 275 16.94 -6.20 21.01
N GLU A 276 16.18 -5.65 21.97
CA GLU A 276 15.21 -6.43 22.77
C GLU A 276 14.20 -7.21 21.91
N VAL A 277 13.82 -6.66 20.75
CA VAL A 277 12.90 -7.30 19.81
C VAL A 277 13.62 -8.29 18.90
N LEU A 278 14.76 -7.90 18.32
CA LEU A 278 15.46 -8.68 17.31
C LEU A 278 16.30 -9.82 17.89
N GLU A 279 16.72 -9.75 19.15
CA GLU A 279 17.47 -10.84 19.80
C GLU A 279 16.67 -12.14 19.85
N LYS A 280 15.35 -12.05 19.86
CA LYS A 280 14.47 -13.22 19.84
C LYS A 280 14.67 -14.08 18.59
N PHE A 281 15.20 -13.53 17.50
CA PHE A 281 15.50 -14.28 16.27
C PHE A 281 16.74 -15.16 16.38
N LYS A 282 17.59 -14.98 17.41
CA LYS A 282 18.76 -15.83 17.66
C LYS A 282 18.37 -17.31 17.87
N ILE A 283 17.13 -17.59 18.26
CA ILE A 283 16.60 -18.94 18.53
C ILE A 283 15.58 -19.44 17.49
N ILE A 284 15.21 -18.62 16.51
CA ILE A 284 14.24 -19.00 15.48
C ILE A 284 14.95 -19.77 14.36
N VAL A 285 14.34 -20.86 13.89
CA VAL A 285 14.89 -21.64 12.76
C VAL A 285 14.27 -21.20 11.42
N PRO A 286 14.99 -21.34 10.29
CA PRO A 286 14.49 -20.91 8.98
C PRO A 286 13.19 -21.57 8.52
N GLN A 287 12.89 -22.77 9.00
CA GLN A 287 11.63 -23.46 8.71
C GLN A 287 10.42 -22.71 9.27
N ASP A 288 10.58 -22.11 10.46
CA ASP A 288 9.51 -21.36 11.13
C ASP A 288 9.38 -19.96 10.52
N TYR A 289 10.52 -19.33 10.18
CA TYR A 289 10.56 -18.01 9.57
C TYR A 289 11.69 -17.90 8.54
N PRO A 290 11.39 -18.02 7.23
CA PRO A 290 12.40 -17.99 6.15
C PRO A 290 13.23 -16.71 6.08
N GLN A 291 12.70 -15.60 6.59
CA GLN A 291 13.37 -14.29 6.66
C GLN A 291 14.20 -14.09 7.94
N VAL A 292 14.43 -15.13 8.75
CA VAL A 292 15.26 -15.05 9.96
C VAL A 292 16.67 -14.55 9.68
N ASP A 293 17.22 -14.88 8.51
CA ASP A 293 18.53 -14.40 8.06
C ASP A 293 18.56 -12.87 7.92
N GLU A 294 17.46 -12.27 7.43
CA GLU A 294 17.34 -10.80 7.31
C GLU A 294 17.23 -10.15 8.70
N ALA A 295 16.42 -10.72 9.59
CA ALA A 295 16.26 -10.21 10.96
C ALA A 295 17.57 -10.24 11.77
N LEU A 296 18.36 -11.31 11.64
CA LEU A 296 19.68 -11.41 12.27
C LEU A 296 20.69 -10.45 11.63
N TRP A 297 20.64 -10.26 10.31
CA TRP A 297 21.46 -9.26 9.63
C TRP A 297 21.14 -7.82 10.06
N LEU A 298 19.86 -7.51 10.31
CA LEU A 298 19.46 -6.25 10.93
C LEU A 298 20.04 -6.12 12.34
N LEU A 299 19.93 -7.16 13.17
CA LEU A 299 20.46 -7.18 14.55
C LEU A 299 21.97 -6.94 14.60
N GLU A 300 22.74 -7.58 13.72
CA GLU A 300 24.17 -7.34 13.58
C GLU A 300 24.45 -5.85 13.31
N GLY A 301 23.73 -5.25 12.36
CA GLY A 301 23.86 -3.82 12.07
C GLY A 301 23.47 -2.91 13.24
N VAL A 302 22.50 -3.33 14.08
CA VAL A 302 22.10 -2.58 15.28
C VAL A 302 23.24 -2.61 16.31
N PHE A 303 23.88 -3.77 16.52
CA PHE A 303 25.02 -3.88 17.42
C PHE A 303 26.23 -3.07 16.92
N ASP A 304 26.48 -3.03 15.61
CA ASP A 304 27.52 -2.15 15.05
C ASP A 304 27.25 -0.68 15.36
N GLN A 305 25.99 -0.21 15.22
CA GLN A 305 25.64 1.16 15.56
C GLN A 305 25.75 1.44 17.06
N LEU A 306 25.32 0.52 17.91
CA LEU A 306 25.51 0.65 19.36
C LEU A 306 26.99 0.73 19.73
N ALA A 307 27.83 -0.13 19.16
CA ALA A 307 29.28 -0.10 19.37
C ALA A 307 29.90 1.25 18.93
N ASN A 308 29.42 1.82 17.82
CA ASN A 308 29.89 3.12 17.33
C ASN A 308 29.46 4.28 18.23
N ILE A 309 28.26 4.21 18.83
CA ILE A 309 27.70 5.29 19.65
C ILE A 309 28.23 5.22 21.08
N THR A 310 28.26 4.04 21.71
CA THR A 310 28.66 3.89 23.12
C THR A 310 30.17 3.70 23.28
N GLY A 311 30.87 3.25 22.23
CA GLY A 311 32.28 2.89 22.30
C GLY A 311 32.56 1.58 23.07
N GLU A 312 31.53 0.82 23.44
CA GLU A 312 31.67 -0.38 24.24
C GLU A 312 32.00 -1.62 23.39
N ASP A 313 33.06 -2.34 23.76
CA ASP A 313 33.49 -3.54 23.04
C ASP A 313 32.52 -4.73 23.16
N ARG A 314 31.60 -4.71 24.14
CA ARG A 314 30.57 -5.75 24.28
C ARG A 314 29.70 -5.88 23.04
N TYR A 315 29.33 -4.75 22.42
CA TYR A 315 28.46 -4.76 21.25
C TYR A 315 29.19 -5.27 20.00
N LYS A 316 30.50 -5.03 19.90
CA LYS A 316 31.34 -5.65 18.86
C LYS A 316 31.39 -7.17 19.02
N MET A 317 31.42 -7.67 20.26
CA MET A 317 31.37 -9.11 20.53
C MET A 317 30.02 -9.70 20.15
N GLU A 318 28.92 -9.05 20.52
CA GLU A 318 27.56 -9.47 20.14
C GLU A 318 27.36 -9.50 18.62
N ALA A 319 27.81 -8.46 17.89
CA ALA A 319 27.78 -8.43 16.43
C ALA A 319 28.50 -9.65 15.82
N ARG A 320 29.69 -10.01 16.33
CA ARG A 320 30.44 -11.20 15.89
C ARG A 320 29.71 -12.51 16.16
N ILE A 321 29.00 -12.61 17.29
CA ILE A 321 28.19 -13.79 17.63
C ILE A 321 27.06 -13.93 16.60
N VAL A 322 26.35 -12.84 16.30
CA VAL A 322 25.27 -12.83 15.30
C VAL A 322 25.80 -13.18 13.90
N ALA A 323 26.94 -12.60 13.50
CA ALA A 323 27.59 -12.93 12.23
C ALA A 323 27.96 -14.43 12.14
N ALA A 324 28.39 -15.05 13.25
CA ALA A 324 28.67 -16.48 13.31
C ALA A 324 27.39 -17.32 13.20
N LEU A 325 26.26 -16.87 13.77
CA LEU A 325 24.95 -17.51 13.60
C LEU A 325 24.49 -17.44 12.13
N LEU A 326 24.59 -16.26 11.50
CA LEU A 326 24.27 -16.09 10.08
C LEU A 326 25.05 -17.08 9.20
N LYS A 327 26.37 -17.19 9.41
CA LYS A 327 27.22 -18.15 8.68
C LYS A 327 26.75 -19.60 8.83
N LYS A 328 26.23 -20.00 10.00
CA LYS A 328 25.67 -21.34 10.21
C LYS A 328 24.38 -21.57 9.44
N LEU A 329 23.55 -20.54 9.30
CA LEU A 329 22.26 -20.65 8.62
C LEU A 329 22.41 -20.85 7.10
N LYS A 330 23.49 -20.38 6.47
CA LYS A 330 23.76 -20.49 5.02
C LYS A 330 22.72 -19.77 4.13
N GLY A 331 22.12 -18.69 4.64
CA GLY A 331 21.13 -17.88 3.92
C GLY A 331 21.71 -16.82 2.96
N PRO A 332 20.84 -16.01 2.33
CA PRO A 332 21.29 -14.94 1.42
C PRO A 332 22.16 -13.88 2.12
N PHE A 333 21.95 -13.67 3.42
CA PHE A 333 22.69 -12.73 4.27
C PHE A 333 23.91 -13.37 4.97
N SER A 334 24.36 -14.56 4.55
CA SER A 334 25.45 -15.29 5.23
C SER A 334 26.73 -15.50 4.39
N LYS A 335 26.87 -14.82 3.24
CA LYS A 335 27.98 -15.06 2.30
C LYS A 335 29.32 -14.50 2.81
N GLU A 336 30.44 -14.87 2.20
CA GLU A 336 31.78 -14.51 2.72
C GLU A 336 32.12 -13.00 2.66
N GLN A 337 31.41 -12.24 1.82
CA GLN A 337 31.53 -10.79 1.71
C GLN A 337 30.13 -10.19 1.73
N TYR A 338 29.70 -9.67 2.89
CA TYR A 338 28.50 -8.86 2.98
C TYR A 338 28.69 -7.62 3.85
N SER A 339 28.01 -6.53 3.47
CA SER A 339 27.87 -5.34 4.31
C SER A 339 26.85 -5.58 5.42
N THR A 340 27.13 -5.10 6.63
CA THR A 340 26.16 -5.16 7.73
C THR A 340 25.01 -4.19 7.49
N ALA A 341 23.84 -4.42 8.09
CA ALA A 341 22.66 -3.57 7.93
C ALA A 341 22.82 -2.14 8.46
N ALA A 342 23.94 -1.83 9.12
CA ALA A 342 24.23 -0.52 9.71
C ALA A 342 24.09 0.64 8.70
N HIS A 343 24.29 0.39 7.40
CA HIS A 343 24.13 1.38 6.32
C HIS A 343 22.67 1.75 6.01
N LEU A 344 21.70 0.92 6.42
CA LEU A 344 20.28 1.20 6.23
C LEU A 344 19.77 2.25 7.22
N TYR A 345 20.40 2.36 8.37
CA TYR A 345 19.92 3.21 9.46
C TYR A 345 20.28 4.67 9.19
N PRO A 346 19.29 5.58 9.20
CA PRO A 346 19.54 6.98 8.93
C PRO A 346 20.34 7.59 10.08
N ARG A 347 21.27 8.48 9.74
CA ARG A 347 21.89 9.35 10.75
C ARG A 347 20.84 10.29 11.30
N LEU A 348 20.58 10.20 12.61
CA LEU A 348 19.60 11.03 13.27
C LEU A 348 20.20 12.37 13.67
N MET A 349 19.44 13.43 13.44
CA MET A 349 19.74 14.72 14.05
C MET A 349 19.23 14.72 15.50
N PRO A 350 19.78 15.53 16.40
CA PRO A 350 19.33 15.58 17.80
C PRO A 350 17.82 15.77 17.95
N GLY A 351 17.22 16.66 17.14
CA GLY A 351 15.76 16.89 17.17
C GLY A 351 14.94 15.72 16.63
N ASP A 352 15.48 14.91 15.72
CA ASP A 352 14.79 13.70 15.26
C ASP A 352 14.73 12.65 16.39
N ASN A 353 15.78 12.53 17.21
CA ASN A 353 15.82 11.60 18.33
C ASN A 353 14.77 11.96 19.40
N THR A 354 14.72 13.23 19.82
CA THR A 354 13.70 13.73 20.75
C THR A 354 12.28 13.54 20.21
N PHE A 355 12.07 13.76 18.91
CA PHE A 355 10.77 13.53 18.27
C PHE A 355 10.37 12.04 18.28
N TYR A 356 11.30 11.13 17.98
CA TYR A 356 10.99 9.71 18.06
C TYR A 356 10.75 9.25 19.49
N GLU A 357 11.44 9.83 20.48
CA GLU A 357 11.09 9.61 21.88
C GLU A 357 9.65 10.06 22.17
N ALA A 358 9.28 11.28 21.78
CA ALA A 358 7.91 11.77 21.91
C ALA A 358 6.89 10.84 21.24
N ALA A 359 7.17 10.37 20.02
CA ALA A 359 6.31 9.43 19.32
C ALA A 359 6.13 8.11 20.10
N THR A 360 7.21 7.55 20.67
CA THR A 360 7.11 6.34 21.51
C THR A 360 6.25 6.57 22.75
N LYS A 361 6.42 7.72 23.44
CA LYS A 361 5.63 8.07 24.64
C LYS A 361 4.16 8.27 24.31
N PHE A 362 3.87 8.91 23.17
CA PHE A 362 2.52 9.16 22.69
C PHE A 362 1.74 7.85 22.50
N TYR A 363 2.32 6.88 21.78
CA TYR A 363 1.65 5.59 21.55
C TYR A 363 1.66 4.66 22.78
N GLN A 364 2.44 4.99 23.82
CA GLN A 364 2.33 4.40 25.16
C GLN A 364 1.25 5.07 26.03
N GLY A 365 0.53 6.08 25.52
CA GLY A 365 -0.50 6.82 26.25
C GLY A 365 0.03 7.90 27.20
N ARG A 366 1.32 8.24 27.13
CA ARG A 366 1.96 9.25 27.99
C ARG A 366 1.92 10.63 27.33
N PHE A 367 0.71 11.19 27.21
CA PHE A 367 0.47 12.42 26.43
C PHE A 367 1.16 13.66 27.01
N ALA A 368 1.09 13.89 28.33
CA ALA A 368 1.75 15.04 28.95
C ALA A 368 3.28 15.05 28.73
N GLN A 369 3.95 13.89 28.86
CA GLN A 369 5.39 13.76 28.55
C GLN A 369 5.68 14.00 27.07
N THR A 370 4.73 13.64 26.20
CA THR A 370 4.86 13.89 24.76
C THR A 370 4.81 15.39 24.48
N VAL A 371 3.87 16.13 25.08
CA VAL A 371 3.76 17.59 24.94
C VAL A 371 5.06 18.26 25.35
N GLU A 372 5.59 17.94 26.53
CA GLU A 372 6.85 18.52 27.03
C GLU A 372 8.02 18.32 26.04
N LEU A 373 8.18 17.11 25.51
CA LEU A 373 9.24 16.81 24.53
C LEU A 373 9.04 17.54 23.19
N LEU A 374 7.79 17.71 22.74
CA LEU A 374 7.48 18.36 21.47
C LEU A 374 7.57 19.89 21.55
N GLU A 375 7.22 20.51 22.67
CA GLU A 375 7.39 21.95 22.90
C GLU A 375 8.88 22.35 22.93
N GLN A 376 9.76 21.47 23.44
CA GLN A 376 11.21 21.70 23.38
C GLN A 376 11.75 21.81 21.95
N LEU A 377 11.06 21.20 20.97
CA LEU A 377 11.44 21.19 19.55
C LEU A 377 10.96 22.43 18.79
N ASP A 378 10.20 23.33 19.44
CA ASP A 378 9.77 24.60 18.86
C ASP A 378 10.96 25.52 18.54
N ASN A 379 11.98 25.46 19.40
CA ASN A 379 13.25 26.13 19.20
C ASN A 379 14.01 25.48 18.04
N ARG A 380 14.61 26.29 17.15
CA ARG A 380 15.26 25.94 15.86
C ARG A 380 16.35 24.85 15.92
N GLY A 381 16.00 23.64 16.35
CA GLY A 381 16.86 22.48 16.45
C GLY A 381 17.13 21.88 15.07
N LEU A 382 18.29 21.23 14.96
CA LEU A 382 18.62 20.40 13.81
C LEU A 382 17.69 19.20 13.78
N MET A 383 16.80 19.18 12.78
CA MET A 383 15.76 18.16 12.59
C MET A 383 15.43 18.06 11.11
N SER A 384 15.05 16.87 10.65
CA SER A 384 14.56 16.69 9.29
C SER A 384 13.26 17.48 9.04
N SER A 385 13.08 17.97 7.81
CA SER A 385 11.89 18.78 7.46
C SER A 385 10.58 17.99 7.59
N SER A 386 10.61 16.68 7.30
CA SER A 386 9.45 15.80 7.46
C SER A 386 9.07 15.65 8.93
N ASN A 387 10.06 15.36 9.80
CA ASN A 387 9.78 15.20 11.22
C ASN A 387 9.36 16.51 11.86
N ARG A 388 9.88 17.66 11.42
CA ARG A 388 9.44 18.98 11.91
C ARG A 388 7.96 19.24 11.63
N ILE A 389 7.46 18.80 10.47
CA ILE A 389 6.03 18.88 10.17
C ILE A 389 5.26 17.91 11.09
N SER A 390 5.72 16.66 11.19
CA SER A 390 5.07 15.65 12.03
C SER A 390 5.10 15.98 13.52
N SER A 391 6.11 16.68 14.04
CA SER A 391 6.19 17.10 15.44
C SER A 391 5.10 18.12 15.78
N ARG A 392 4.83 19.07 14.88
CA ARG A 392 3.74 20.04 15.03
C ARG A 392 2.36 19.39 14.98
N ILE A 393 2.16 18.49 14.01
CA ILE A 393 0.90 17.75 13.90
C ILE A 393 0.67 16.90 15.15
N MET A 394 1.71 16.21 15.63
CA MET A 394 1.65 15.36 16.81
C MET A 394 1.48 16.17 18.10
N LEU A 395 2.01 17.39 18.17
CA LEU A 395 1.83 18.28 19.33
C LEU A 395 0.36 18.63 19.51
N VAL A 396 -0.34 19.01 18.43
CA VAL A 396 -1.77 19.29 18.51
C VAL A 396 -2.55 18.06 18.96
N GLU A 397 -2.26 16.89 18.38
CA GLU A 397 -2.92 15.67 18.81
C GLU A 397 -2.59 15.28 20.26
N ALA A 398 -1.37 15.52 20.73
CA ALA A 398 -0.95 15.27 22.10
C ALA A 398 -1.63 16.22 23.10
N LEU A 399 -1.75 17.51 22.78
CA LEU A 399 -2.47 18.51 23.59
C LEU A 399 -3.96 18.14 23.72
N LEU A 400 -4.57 17.67 22.63
CA LEU A 400 -5.96 17.17 22.66
C LEU A 400 -6.12 16.02 23.66
N TYR A 401 -5.21 15.05 23.63
CA TYR A 401 -5.29 13.91 24.54
C TYR A 401 -4.77 14.19 25.95
N SER A 402 -3.89 15.17 26.17
CA SER A 402 -3.54 15.57 27.54
C SER A 402 -4.63 16.43 28.20
N GLY A 403 -5.62 16.91 27.42
CA GLY A 403 -6.63 17.84 27.90
C GLY A 403 -6.04 19.23 28.14
N GLU A 404 -5.04 19.62 27.37
CA GLU A 404 -4.46 20.96 27.41
C GLU A 404 -5.10 21.86 26.34
N THR A 405 -4.95 23.18 26.50
CA THR A 405 -5.48 24.15 25.52
C THR A 405 -4.55 24.25 24.34
N ILE A 406 -5.09 24.08 23.13
CA ILE A 406 -4.39 24.42 21.89
C ILE A 406 -4.43 25.95 21.74
N THR A 407 -3.29 26.55 21.45
CA THR A 407 -3.17 27.99 21.18
C THR A 407 -3.62 28.31 19.76
N ASP A 408 -4.15 29.51 19.56
CA ASP A 408 -4.55 29.99 18.23
C ASP A 408 -3.36 29.99 17.25
N ASP A 409 -2.16 30.38 17.70
CA ASP A 409 -0.93 30.34 16.92
C ASP A 409 -0.61 28.94 16.36
N LEU A 410 -0.80 27.89 17.17
CA LEU A 410 -0.53 26.52 16.77
C LEU A 410 -1.57 26.00 15.78
N LEU A 411 -2.82 26.44 15.91
CA LEU A 411 -3.88 26.16 14.95
C LEU A 411 -3.62 26.87 13.61
N GLU A 412 -3.23 28.14 13.63
CA GLU A 412 -2.81 28.88 12.44
C GLU A 412 -1.61 28.21 11.75
N GLU A 413 -0.64 27.71 12.53
CA GLU A 413 0.47 26.92 11.99
C GLU A 413 -0.04 25.63 11.32
N MET A 414 -1.00 24.92 11.92
CA MET A 414 -1.62 23.75 11.32
C MET A 414 -2.33 24.06 9.99
N VAL A 415 -3.09 25.16 9.93
CA VAL A 415 -3.75 25.64 8.70
C VAL A 415 -2.71 25.93 7.62
N ALA A 416 -1.61 26.61 7.98
CA ALA A 416 -0.51 26.91 7.08
C ALA A 416 0.23 25.65 6.61
N LEU A 417 0.43 24.67 7.49
CA LEU A 417 0.99 23.36 7.14
C LEU A 417 0.07 22.62 6.15
N GLY A 418 -1.24 22.75 6.35
CA GLY A 418 -2.28 22.25 5.47
C GLY A 418 -2.25 22.83 4.06
N ASP A 419 -1.46 23.88 3.78
CA ASP A 419 -1.23 24.40 2.42
C ASP A 419 0.08 23.91 1.76
N LYS A 420 0.91 23.16 2.47
CA LYS A 420 2.17 22.65 1.90
C LYS A 420 1.92 21.52 0.91
N ASP A 421 2.49 21.63 -0.30
CA ASP A 421 2.48 20.54 -1.30
C ASP A 421 3.44 19.39 -0.92
N SER A 422 4.27 19.60 0.11
CA SER A 422 5.27 18.63 0.58
C SER A 422 4.72 17.62 1.59
N LEU A 423 3.44 17.62 1.91
CA LEU A 423 2.89 16.65 2.86
C LEU A 423 2.90 15.23 2.27
N SER A 424 3.17 14.22 3.11
CA SER A 424 2.85 12.84 2.74
C SER A 424 1.35 12.59 2.82
N PRO A 425 0.84 11.49 2.22
CA PRO A 425 -0.57 11.12 2.31
C PRO A 425 -1.04 11.05 3.77
N ILE A 426 -0.28 10.39 4.64
CA ILE A 426 -0.62 10.22 6.06
C ILE A 426 -0.61 11.57 6.80
N GLN A 427 0.39 12.43 6.57
CA GLN A 427 0.42 13.77 7.17
C GLN A 427 -0.78 14.62 6.73
N SER A 428 -1.14 14.55 5.43
CA SER A 428 -2.29 15.27 4.88
C SER A 428 -3.61 14.76 5.46
N GLU A 429 -3.77 13.45 5.61
CA GLU A 429 -4.93 12.82 6.23
C GLU A 429 -5.03 13.19 7.72
N ARG A 430 -3.91 13.23 8.45
CA ARG A 430 -3.87 13.58 9.87
C ARG A 430 -4.20 15.05 10.13
N ILE A 431 -3.69 15.97 9.31
CA ILE A 431 -4.08 17.39 9.38
C ILE A 431 -5.58 17.54 9.09
N GLY A 432 -6.08 16.91 8.02
CA GLY A 432 -7.50 16.95 7.68
C GLY A 432 -8.38 16.44 8.83
N TYR A 433 -8.01 15.30 9.42
CA TYR A 433 -8.68 14.72 10.58
C TYR A 433 -8.77 15.68 11.77
N LEU A 434 -7.64 16.28 12.16
CA LEU A 434 -7.58 17.20 13.29
C LEU A 434 -8.37 18.50 13.03
N LEU A 435 -8.25 19.08 11.83
CA LEU A 435 -9.00 20.29 11.47
C LEU A 435 -10.51 20.04 11.37
N ALA A 436 -10.95 18.87 10.90
CA ALA A 436 -12.37 18.54 10.87
C ALA A 436 -12.97 18.50 12.28
N ARG A 437 -12.26 17.90 13.24
CA ARG A 437 -12.69 17.86 14.64
C ARG A 437 -12.77 19.26 15.25
N TYR A 438 -11.80 20.12 14.94
CA TYR A 438 -11.82 21.52 15.34
C TYR A 438 -13.06 22.24 14.79
N VAL A 439 -13.33 22.14 13.48
CA VAL A 439 -14.43 22.86 12.83
C VAL A 439 -15.80 22.38 13.30
N MET A 440 -15.97 21.07 13.48
CA MET A 440 -17.26 20.48 13.83
C MET A 440 -17.53 20.48 15.34
N ASP A 441 -16.60 20.96 16.17
CA ASP A 441 -16.63 20.87 17.63
C ASP A 441 -17.02 19.46 18.13
N ALA A 442 -16.52 18.44 17.42
CA ALA A 442 -16.95 17.05 17.59
C ALA A 442 -16.56 16.45 18.96
N ASP A 443 -15.64 17.11 19.65
CA ASP A 443 -15.27 16.85 21.03
C ASP A 443 -15.85 18.01 21.83
N GLU A 444 -16.91 17.78 22.63
CA GLU A 444 -17.64 18.85 23.35
C GLU A 444 -16.68 19.89 23.93
N LYS A 445 -16.61 21.06 23.28
CA LYS A 445 -15.62 22.11 23.52
C LYS A 445 -14.18 21.64 23.24
N PHE A 446 -13.78 21.57 21.97
CA PHE A 446 -12.38 21.39 21.55
C PHE A 446 -11.45 22.45 22.20
N SER A 447 -12.00 23.60 22.59
CA SER A 447 -11.33 24.66 23.37
C SER A 447 -11.35 24.46 24.90
N GLN A 448 -12.20 23.61 25.48
CA GLN A 448 -12.40 23.44 26.93
C GLN A 448 -12.12 22.01 27.47
N ARG A 449 -11.27 21.24 26.78
CA ARG A 449 -10.38 20.21 27.39
C ARG A 449 -11.00 18.91 27.92
N ARG A 450 -11.51 18.03 27.04
CA ARG A 450 -11.39 16.56 27.23
C ARG A 450 -11.94 15.77 26.04
N ILE A 451 -11.20 14.74 25.63
CA ILE A 451 -11.75 13.63 24.83
C ILE A 451 -11.77 12.42 25.75
N ASP A 452 -12.93 11.78 25.93
CA ASP A 452 -12.99 10.52 26.65
C ASP A 452 -12.14 9.48 25.93
N HIS A 453 -11.05 9.10 26.60
CA HIS A 453 -10.02 8.23 26.08
C HIS A 453 -10.57 6.84 25.79
N GLU A 454 -10.52 6.47 24.51
CA GLU A 454 -10.05 5.18 23.99
C GLU A 454 -10.44 5.00 22.50
N GLY A 455 -11.33 5.82 21.94
CA GLY A 455 -11.89 5.56 20.61
C GLY A 455 -11.32 6.31 19.39
N GLN A 456 -10.43 7.29 19.56
CA GLN A 456 -10.28 8.35 18.53
C GLN A 456 -8.85 8.78 18.14
N SER A 457 -7.81 7.96 18.33
CA SER A 457 -6.52 8.30 17.71
C SER A 457 -6.64 8.29 16.18
N PHE A 458 -5.87 9.15 15.50
CA PHE A 458 -5.87 9.18 14.04
C PHE A 458 -5.64 7.77 13.45
N ILE A 459 -4.66 7.04 13.99
CA ILE A 459 -4.33 5.68 13.55
C ILE A 459 -5.47 4.68 13.74
N ARG A 460 -6.16 4.70 14.89
CA ARG A 460 -7.34 3.84 15.12
C ARG A 460 -8.47 4.19 14.16
N SER A 461 -8.65 5.47 13.85
CA SER A 461 -9.69 5.93 12.94
C SER A 461 -9.43 5.45 11.52
N ILE A 462 -8.21 5.63 11.01
CA ILE A 462 -7.87 5.21 9.65
C ILE A 462 -7.85 3.69 9.44
N ALA A 463 -7.80 2.91 10.52
CA ALA A 463 -7.76 1.45 10.49
C ALA A 463 -9.10 0.79 10.85
N GLY A 464 -10.01 1.54 11.50
CA GLY A 464 -11.21 0.96 12.10
C GLY A 464 -12.53 1.67 11.77
N LYS A 465 -12.52 2.89 11.23
CA LYS A 465 -13.75 3.64 10.87
C LYS A 465 -13.84 3.84 9.35
N PRO A 466 -15.02 4.12 8.78
CA PRO A 466 -15.13 4.53 7.39
C PRO A 466 -14.15 5.66 7.02
N TRP A 467 -13.53 5.57 5.85
CA TRP A 467 -12.48 6.50 5.45
C TRP A 467 -12.45 6.75 3.94
N ALA A 468 -12.47 8.03 3.57
CA ALA A 468 -12.26 8.54 2.22
C ALA A 468 -10.76 8.60 1.89
N LEU A 469 -10.35 8.08 0.73
CA LEU A 469 -8.95 8.10 0.27
C LEU A 469 -8.71 9.00 -0.94
N GLY A 470 -9.76 9.41 -1.65
CA GLY A 470 -9.68 10.11 -2.92
C GLY A 470 -10.89 10.99 -3.16
N LEU A 471 -10.66 12.14 -3.81
CA LEU A 471 -11.69 13.04 -4.29
C LEU A 471 -11.43 13.45 -5.74
N VAL A 472 -12.48 13.42 -6.55
CA VAL A 472 -12.47 13.90 -7.93
C VAL A 472 -13.54 14.98 -8.07
N HIS A 473 -13.12 16.16 -8.51
CA HIS A 473 -14.02 17.28 -8.80
C HIS A 473 -14.43 17.26 -10.27
N GLN A 474 -15.73 17.25 -10.52
CA GLN A 474 -16.34 17.43 -11.83
C GLN A 474 -17.22 18.67 -11.81
N ARG A 475 -16.99 19.57 -12.78
CA ARG A 475 -17.81 20.78 -12.91
C ARG A 475 -19.18 20.44 -13.51
N GLY A 476 -20.19 21.19 -13.09
CA GLY A 476 -21.54 21.10 -13.61
C GLY A 476 -21.59 21.22 -15.14
N VAL A 477 -22.26 20.27 -15.79
CA VAL A 477 -22.43 20.28 -17.25
C VAL A 477 -23.74 20.95 -17.61
N VAL A 478 -23.68 21.87 -18.57
CA VAL A 478 -24.87 22.49 -19.16
C VAL A 478 -25.52 21.46 -20.09
N LYS A 479 -26.66 20.88 -19.68
CA LYS A 479 -27.46 19.98 -20.53
C LYS A 479 -28.08 20.78 -21.66
N ARG A 480 -27.37 20.92 -22.79
CA ARG A 480 -27.99 21.40 -24.02
C ARG A 480 -28.93 20.31 -24.54
N ALA A 481 -30.24 20.55 -24.50
CA ALA A 481 -31.21 19.72 -25.20
C ALA A 481 -30.81 19.64 -26.69
N LYS A 482 -30.37 18.47 -27.15
CA LYS A 482 -30.12 18.22 -28.59
C LYS A 482 -31.47 18.11 -29.31
N LYS A 483 -32.16 19.24 -29.53
CA LYS A 483 -33.19 19.30 -30.57
C LYS A 483 -32.48 19.37 -31.94
N PRO A 484 -32.83 18.53 -32.93
CA PRO A 484 -32.26 18.61 -34.27
C PRO A 484 -32.56 19.98 -34.89
N VAL A 485 -31.61 20.52 -35.67
CA VAL A 485 -31.53 21.91 -36.16
C VAL A 485 -32.62 22.30 -37.19
N ARG A 486 -33.71 21.54 -37.33
CA ARG A 486 -34.79 21.88 -38.25
C ARG A 486 -35.99 22.39 -37.47
N SER A 487 -36.31 23.66 -37.71
CA SER A 487 -37.34 24.53 -37.13
C SER A 487 -37.04 25.06 -35.71
N ARG A 488 -36.41 26.24 -35.64
CA ARG A 488 -36.43 27.09 -34.43
C ARG A 488 -37.15 28.39 -34.74
N ASN A 489 -38.19 28.69 -33.97
CA ASN A 489 -38.79 30.02 -33.87
C ASN A 489 -38.00 30.84 -32.84
N LEU A 490 -37.65 32.09 -33.17
CA LEU A 490 -36.88 33.01 -32.31
C LEU A 490 -37.54 33.31 -30.94
N LYS A 491 -38.83 33.03 -30.76
CA LYS A 491 -39.54 33.23 -29.48
C LYS A 491 -39.40 32.08 -28.49
N GLU A 492 -38.95 30.90 -28.92
CA GLU A 492 -38.63 29.77 -28.02
C GLU A 492 -37.18 29.87 -27.49
N GLN A 493 -36.38 30.80 -28.03
CA GLN A 493 -34.99 31.00 -27.63
C GLN A 493 -34.85 31.61 -26.24
N ASP A 494 -35.71 32.56 -25.86
CA ASP A 494 -35.65 33.21 -24.55
C ASP A 494 -36.25 32.32 -23.43
N ALA A 495 -37.02 31.28 -23.79
CA ALA A 495 -37.58 30.30 -22.85
C ALA A 495 -36.68 29.06 -22.67
N ASP A 496 -35.90 28.68 -23.69
CA ASP A 496 -34.88 27.61 -23.60
C ASP A 496 -33.58 28.10 -22.89
N GLU A 497 -33.46 29.39 -22.54
CA GLU A 497 -32.31 29.97 -21.82
C GLU A 497 -32.35 29.79 -20.29
N GLU A 498 -33.42 29.22 -19.72
CA GLU A 498 -33.35 28.56 -18.41
C GLU A 498 -32.75 27.16 -18.56
N VAL A 499 -31.48 27.09 -18.98
CA VAL A 499 -30.80 25.81 -19.09
C VAL A 499 -30.54 25.27 -17.70
N GLU A 500 -31.27 24.23 -17.28
CA GLU A 500 -30.95 23.44 -16.09
C GLU A 500 -29.49 22.98 -16.16
N ARG A 501 -28.61 23.72 -15.48
CA ARG A 501 -27.22 23.34 -15.32
C ARG A 501 -27.20 22.25 -14.26
N GLU A 502 -26.64 21.09 -14.58
CA GLU A 502 -26.41 20.11 -13.53
C GLU A 502 -25.41 20.70 -12.54
N PRO A 503 -25.66 20.61 -11.22
CA PRO A 503 -24.74 21.10 -10.21
C PRO A 503 -23.39 20.37 -10.32
N GLY A 504 -22.33 21.06 -9.90
CA GLY A 504 -21.00 20.45 -9.76
C GLY A 504 -21.04 19.24 -8.84
N SER A 505 -20.11 18.32 -9.04
CA SER A 505 -20.00 17.11 -8.22
C SER A 505 -18.60 16.87 -7.68
N LEU A 506 -18.57 16.35 -6.45
CA LEU A 506 -17.39 15.74 -5.85
C LEU A 506 -17.66 14.25 -5.74
N ILE A 507 -16.76 13.45 -6.28
CA ILE A 507 -16.82 11.99 -6.22
C ILE A 507 -15.77 11.52 -5.22
N ALA A 508 -16.20 10.88 -4.16
CA ALA A 508 -15.37 10.40 -3.06
C ALA A 508 -15.18 8.88 -3.14
N GLU A 509 -13.92 8.44 -3.06
CA GLU A 509 -13.55 7.04 -2.83
C GLU A 509 -13.65 6.75 -1.32
N ILE A 510 -14.82 6.33 -0.83
CA ILE A 510 -15.08 6.00 0.58
C ILE A 510 -15.09 4.48 0.78
N TYR A 511 -14.45 4.02 1.85
CA TYR A 511 -14.37 2.60 2.20
C TYR A 511 -14.76 2.37 3.66
N ALA A 512 -15.51 1.30 3.93
CA ALA A 512 -15.65 0.76 5.28
C ALA A 512 -14.36 -0.02 5.61
N ASN A 513 -13.66 0.31 6.70
CA ASN A 513 -12.38 -0.34 7.04
C ASN A 513 -12.56 -1.68 7.80
N ARG A 514 -13.80 -2.10 8.08
CA ARG A 514 -14.17 -3.36 8.76
C ARG A 514 -15.07 -4.20 7.86
N VAL A 515 -15.03 -5.51 8.07
CA VAL A 515 -15.81 -6.50 7.30
C VAL A 515 -17.29 -6.44 7.65
N GLU A 516 -17.59 -6.16 8.91
CA GLU A 516 -18.94 -6.14 9.47
C GLU A 516 -19.63 -4.79 9.24
N ASP A 517 -18.87 -3.75 8.91
CA ASP A 517 -19.37 -2.40 8.70
C ASP A 517 -19.59 -2.13 7.21
N TRP A 518 -20.65 -1.39 6.91
CA TRP A 518 -20.78 -0.65 5.65
C TRP A 518 -21.21 0.79 5.93
N VAL A 519 -20.98 1.67 4.97
CA VAL A 519 -21.38 3.07 5.08
C VAL A 519 -22.86 3.18 4.73
N VAL A 520 -23.69 3.52 5.70
CA VAL A 520 -25.14 3.68 5.53
C VAL A 520 -25.45 5.06 4.97
N SER A 521 -24.77 6.08 5.51
CA SER A 521 -24.94 7.47 5.11
C SER A 521 -23.58 8.17 5.11
N ALA A 522 -23.36 9.02 4.11
CA ALA A 522 -22.19 9.88 4.05
C ALA A 522 -22.63 11.31 3.74
N ASN A 523 -22.22 12.24 4.59
CA ASN A 523 -22.53 13.66 4.48
C ASN A 523 -21.25 14.45 4.35
N MET A 524 -21.29 15.53 3.58
CA MET A 524 -20.13 16.35 3.28
C MET A 524 -20.37 17.81 3.64
N TYR A 525 -19.35 18.44 4.22
CA TYR A 525 -19.27 19.88 4.47
C TYR A 525 -18.01 20.43 3.79
N LEU A 526 -18.12 21.60 3.15
CA LEU A 526 -17.02 22.23 2.43
C LEU A 526 -16.55 23.47 3.18
N VAL A 527 -15.26 23.51 3.51
CA VAL A 527 -14.66 24.63 4.25
C VAL A 527 -13.53 25.22 3.42
N THR A 528 -13.55 26.53 3.20
CA THR A 528 -12.49 27.25 2.50
C THR A 528 -11.29 27.48 3.40
N MET A 529 -10.10 27.19 2.89
CA MET A 529 -8.83 27.47 3.57
C MET A 529 -8.13 28.68 2.91
N PRO A 530 -7.40 29.53 3.66
CA PRO A 530 -7.05 29.40 5.09
C PRO A 530 -8.08 30.00 6.06
N GLU A 531 -9.11 30.69 5.58
CA GLU A 531 -10.06 31.47 6.41
C GLU A 531 -10.98 30.61 7.31
N ILE A 532 -10.96 29.27 7.16
CA ILE A 532 -11.84 28.30 7.83
C ILE A 532 -13.30 28.77 7.81
N HIS A 533 -13.78 29.09 6.61
CA HIS A 533 -15.16 29.53 6.40
C HIS A 533 -15.96 28.40 5.74
N LEU A 534 -17.10 28.05 6.32
CA LEU A 534 -18.01 27.08 5.71
C LEU A 534 -18.56 27.67 4.42
N LEU A 535 -18.35 26.98 3.30
CA LEU A 535 -18.87 27.37 2.01
C LEU A 535 -20.35 26.95 1.97
N GLY A 536 -21.25 27.93 1.98
CA GLY A 536 -22.71 27.71 1.91
C GLY A 536 -23.39 27.45 3.25
N THR A 537 -24.65 26.99 3.21
CA THR A 537 -25.56 26.97 4.37
C THR A 537 -25.82 25.59 4.99
N GLY A 538 -25.26 24.49 4.45
CA GLY A 538 -25.59 23.19 5.03
C GLY A 538 -24.97 21.95 4.41
N ARG A 539 -25.19 20.86 5.15
CA ARG A 539 -24.87 19.46 4.86
C ARG A 539 -25.19 19.05 3.42
N ILE A 540 -24.20 18.54 2.69
CA ILE A 540 -24.38 17.96 1.35
C ILE A 540 -24.52 16.43 1.50
N VAL A 541 -25.65 15.88 1.07
CA VAL A 541 -25.92 14.44 1.19
C VAL A 541 -25.28 13.67 0.03
N GLY A 542 -24.44 12.69 0.35
CA GLY A 542 -23.83 11.80 -0.63
C GLY A 542 -24.78 10.70 -1.09
N ARG A 543 -24.64 10.28 -2.34
CA ARG A 543 -25.30 9.08 -2.87
C ARG A 543 -24.25 8.14 -3.42
N GLU A 544 -24.30 6.89 -3.01
CA GLU A 544 -23.45 5.85 -3.59
C GLU A 544 -23.87 5.56 -5.04
N SER A 545 -22.90 5.56 -5.95
CA SER A 545 -23.06 5.23 -7.37
C SER A 545 -22.24 3.99 -7.69
N GLU A 546 -22.86 2.99 -8.30
CA GLU A 546 -22.21 1.72 -8.64
C GLU A 546 -20.97 1.98 -9.53
N GLY A 547 -19.79 1.60 -9.02
CA GLY A 547 -18.52 1.70 -9.74
C GLY A 547 -17.90 3.10 -9.80
N GLU A 548 -18.59 4.15 -9.34
CA GLU A 548 -18.07 5.53 -9.31
C GLU A 548 -17.76 6.02 -7.89
N GLY A 549 -18.28 5.36 -6.86
CA GLY A 549 -18.11 5.76 -5.45
C GLY A 549 -19.22 6.68 -4.97
N TRP A 550 -18.96 7.47 -3.93
CA TRP A 550 -19.97 8.36 -3.36
C TRP A 550 -19.98 9.72 -4.06
N VAL A 551 -21.12 10.07 -4.63
CA VAL A 551 -21.31 11.31 -5.40
C VAL A 551 -22.03 12.34 -4.55
N PHE A 552 -21.39 13.50 -4.37
CA PHE A 552 -21.94 14.67 -3.70
C PHE A 552 -22.21 15.73 -4.77
N LYS A 553 -23.44 16.24 -4.86
CA LYS A 553 -23.83 17.25 -5.84
C LYS A 553 -24.42 18.46 -5.13
N ASP A 554 -23.88 19.64 -5.43
CA ASP A 554 -24.38 20.92 -4.90
C ASP A 554 -23.87 22.07 -5.76
N ASP A 555 -24.63 23.17 -5.86
CA ASP A 555 -24.22 24.39 -6.56
C ASP A 555 -22.98 25.03 -5.93
N GLN A 556 -22.79 24.82 -4.62
CA GLN A 556 -21.61 25.24 -3.86
C GLN A 556 -20.31 24.63 -4.39
N ILE A 557 -20.37 23.41 -4.94
CA ILE A 557 -19.20 22.75 -5.52
C ILE A 557 -18.74 23.49 -6.78
N ASP A 558 -19.67 24.04 -7.56
CA ASP A 558 -19.37 24.84 -8.75
C ASP A 558 -18.69 26.17 -8.41
N ALA A 559 -18.86 26.69 -7.19
CA ALA A 559 -18.20 27.88 -6.69
C ALA A 559 -16.71 27.65 -6.32
N MET A 560 -16.25 26.39 -6.32
CA MET A 560 -14.86 26.06 -5.97
C MET A 560 -13.87 26.66 -6.99
N ARG A 561 -12.91 27.44 -6.49
CA ARG A 561 -11.87 28.07 -7.29
C ARG A 561 -10.73 27.08 -7.53
N ARG A 562 -10.23 27.09 -8.77
CA ARG A 562 -9.04 26.30 -9.13
C ARG A 562 -7.86 26.72 -8.26
N ARG A 563 -7.05 25.74 -7.84
CA ARG A 563 -5.85 25.93 -7.01
C ARG A 563 -6.08 26.51 -5.61
N GLN A 564 -7.32 26.83 -5.22
CA GLN A 564 -7.65 27.11 -3.82
C GLN A 564 -7.72 25.78 -3.05
N ARG A 565 -7.28 25.77 -1.79
CA ARG A 565 -7.42 24.59 -0.93
C ARG A 565 -8.71 24.65 -0.13
N TYR A 566 -9.28 23.48 0.08
CA TYR A 566 -10.51 23.25 0.82
C TYR A 566 -10.28 22.14 1.83
N LEU A 567 -10.89 22.26 2.99
CA LEU A 567 -11.09 21.15 3.91
C LEU A 567 -12.47 20.57 3.61
N VAL A 568 -12.50 19.33 3.14
CA VAL A 568 -13.72 18.57 2.90
C VAL A 568 -13.95 17.69 4.10
N ILE A 569 -15.04 17.92 4.83
CA ILE A 569 -15.37 17.18 6.05
C ILE A 569 -16.45 16.17 5.71
N PHE A 570 -16.22 14.91 6.05
CA PHE A 570 -17.18 13.83 5.93
C PHE A 570 -17.69 13.41 7.32
N GLU A 571 -19.00 13.28 7.44
CA GLU A 571 -19.69 12.65 8.57
C GLU A 571 -20.32 11.36 8.05
N PHE A 572 -19.87 10.21 8.57
CA PHE A 572 -20.34 8.89 8.19
C PHE A 572 -21.17 8.27 9.31
N ASP A 573 -22.26 7.61 8.93
CA ASP A 573 -22.97 6.64 9.77
C ASP A 573 -22.63 5.24 9.27
N ASN A 574 -22.13 4.36 10.15
CA ASN A 574 -21.97 2.94 9.84
C ASN A 574 -23.25 2.13 10.17
N SER A 575 -23.22 0.83 9.88
CA SER A 575 -24.32 -0.11 10.14
C SER A 575 -24.73 -0.20 11.61
N ASP A 576 -23.80 0.05 12.54
CA ASP A 576 -24.04 0.01 13.99
C ASP A 576 -24.59 1.34 14.53
N GLY A 577 -24.73 2.35 13.67
CA GLY A 577 -25.15 3.70 14.05
C GLY A 577 -24.04 4.55 14.68
N ASP A 578 -22.79 4.07 14.66
CA ASP A 578 -21.63 4.83 15.11
C ASP A 578 -21.31 5.95 14.11
N LYS A 579 -21.24 7.16 14.65
CA LYS A 579 -20.83 8.33 13.89
C LYS A 579 -19.31 8.42 13.81
N SER A 580 -18.81 8.73 12.62
CA SER A 580 -17.39 9.01 12.43
C SER A 580 -17.18 10.26 11.59
N LEU A 581 -16.15 11.01 11.95
CA LEU A 581 -15.78 12.26 11.30
C LEU A 581 -14.41 12.11 10.64
N GLN A 582 -14.28 12.61 9.42
CA GLN A 582 -13.02 12.69 8.72
C GLN A 582 -12.91 14.04 7.99
N GLY A 583 -11.74 14.68 8.07
CA GLY A 583 -11.41 15.76 7.14
C GLY A 583 -10.41 15.33 6.08
N MET A 584 -10.58 15.85 4.88
CA MET A 584 -9.69 15.65 3.75
C MET A 584 -9.29 17.00 3.14
N LEU A 585 -7.98 17.25 3.06
CA LEU A 585 -7.46 18.41 2.35
C LEU A 585 -7.59 18.18 0.84
N PHE A 586 -8.24 19.10 0.15
CA PHE A 586 -8.53 18.99 -1.27
C PHE A 586 -8.17 20.26 -2.04
N LYS A 587 -7.67 20.10 -3.27
CA LYS A 587 -7.32 21.18 -4.17
C LYS A 587 -7.90 20.87 -5.56
N PRO A 588 -8.95 21.59 -6.01
CA PRO A 588 -9.54 21.40 -7.33
C PRO A 588 -8.51 21.62 -8.43
N ARG A 589 -8.52 20.73 -9.42
CA ARG A 589 -7.66 20.81 -10.60
C ARG A 589 -8.19 21.80 -11.66
#